data_AF-A0A1G6T8F6-F1
#
_entry.id   AF-A0A1G6T8F6-F1
#
_cell.length_a   1.000
_cell.length_b   1.000
_cell.length_c   1.000
_cell.angle_alpha   90.00
_cell.angle_beta   90.00
_cell.angle_gamma   90.00
#
_symmetry.space_group_name_H-M   'P 1'
#
loop_
_entity.id
_entity.type
_entity.pdbx_description
1 polymer ?
#
loop_
_entity_poly.entity_id
_entity_poly.type
_entity_poly.pdbx_seq_one_letter_code
_entity_poly.pdbx_strand_id
1 'polypeptide(L)'
;MAPPMINYREDGSTYELVEASDDGSRYELVQIRESDAELIGRVNDWLDQGQRDIDAALAAGAQFIINLTKVHTLNCPAVRDKLDLRTMHPFGPQATLDDLREHLQAFGWPRLPEFATEQEINAARRYTRCRRCCPGVLDKAPKAPLTTRAGNIGRSHIGRTADGRALEWVRLERDGVELGFDDGTVHAFDLDARIQFDPKSPGSHQPDFGSIH
;
A
#
# COMPACT_ATOMS: atom_id res chain seq x y z
N MET A 1 -26.99 24.20 29.79
CA MET A 1 -25.62 23.74 29.46
C MET A 1 -25.73 23.02 28.13
N ALA A 2 -25.01 23.46 27.10
CA ALA A 2 -24.99 22.73 25.83
C ALA A 2 -24.35 21.34 26.05
N PRO A 3 -24.92 20.25 25.50
CA PRO A 3 -24.32 18.93 25.62
C PRO A 3 -22.94 18.91 24.92
N PRO A 4 -21.98 18.13 25.44
CA PRO A 4 -20.66 18.03 24.82
C PRO A 4 -20.79 17.43 23.41
N MET A 5 -20.23 18.09 22.40
CA MET A 5 -20.03 17.49 21.08
C MET A 5 -19.16 16.23 21.23
N ILE A 6 -19.71 15.08 20.86
CA ILE A 6 -19.00 13.81 20.87
C ILE A 6 -18.41 13.59 19.47
N ASN A 7 -17.15 13.95 19.28
CA ASN A 7 -16.38 13.56 18.09
C ASN A 7 -16.11 12.04 18.16
N TYR A 8 -16.72 11.24 17.28
CA TYR A 8 -16.34 9.83 17.14
C TYR A 8 -16.35 9.32 15.68
N ARG A 9 -15.18 8.76 15.30
CA ARG A 9 -14.85 7.72 14.29
C ARG A 9 -14.18 8.07 12.94
N GLU A 10 -13.53 7.01 12.42
CA GLU A 10 -12.47 6.90 11.39
C GLU A 10 -12.78 7.46 10.00
N ASP A 11 -14.04 7.76 9.69
CA ASP A 11 -14.48 8.26 8.38
C ASP A 11 -14.50 9.80 8.30
N GLY A 12 -14.26 10.50 9.41
CA GLY A 12 -14.27 11.96 9.48
C GLY A 12 -15.68 12.57 9.51
N SER A 13 -16.74 11.78 9.69
CA SER A 13 -18.10 12.28 9.82
C SER A 13 -18.30 12.99 11.17
N THR A 14 -18.92 14.17 11.13
CA THR A 14 -19.31 14.91 12.35
C THR A 14 -20.78 14.63 12.65
N TYR A 15 -21.11 14.36 13.91
CA TYR A 15 -22.46 14.10 14.37
C TYR A 15 -22.86 15.09 15.46
N GLU A 16 -24.10 15.57 15.41
CA GLU A 16 -24.70 16.38 16.46
C GLU A 16 -25.76 15.56 17.19
N LEU A 17 -25.82 15.72 18.52
CA LEU A 17 -26.88 15.14 19.33
C LEU A 17 -28.06 16.12 19.37
N VAL A 18 -29.15 15.78 18.69
CA VAL A 18 -30.35 16.62 18.58
C VAL A 18 -31.48 16.02 19.42
N GLU A 19 -32.17 16.86 20.18
CA GLU A 19 -33.34 16.46 20.97
C GLU A 19 -34.49 16.06 20.02
N ALA A 20 -34.95 14.82 20.14
CA ALA A 20 -35.88 14.16 19.22
C ALA A 20 -37.29 13.99 19.80
N SER A 21 -37.54 14.56 20.99
CA SER A 21 -38.85 14.59 21.63
C SER A 21 -39.04 15.91 22.40
N ASP A 22 -40.26 16.45 22.38
CA ASP A 22 -40.60 17.72 23.03
C ASP A 22 -40.49 17.67 24.57
N ASP A 23 -40.31 16.47 25.14
CA ASP A 23 -40.17 16.20 26.57
C ASP A 23 -38.71 15.99 27.01
N GLY A 24 -37.73 16.09 26.11
CA GLY A 24 -36.31 15.91 26.38
C GLY A 24 -35.86 14.52 26.77
N SER A 25 -36.72 13.52 26.58
CA SER A 25 -36.41 12.12 26.92
C SER A 25 -35.64 11.37 25.83
N ARG A 26 -35.61 11.88 24.59
CA ARG A 26 -34.98 11.21 23.46
C ARG A 26 -34.04 12.14 22.71
N TYR A 27 -32.88 11.60 22.35
CA TYR A 27 -31.89 12.27 21.53
C TYR A 27 -31.55 11.39 20.32
N GLU A 28 -31.37 12.02 19.17
CA GLU A 28 -30.93 11.36 17.94
C GLU A 28 -29.58 11.94 17.51
N LEU A 29 -28.70 11.07 17.01
CA LEU A 29 -27.46 11.50 16.37
C LEU A 29 -27.78 11.85 14.92
N VAL A 30 -27.67 13.14 14.59
CA VAL A 30 -27.82 13.64 13.22
C VAL A 30 -26.43 13.84 12.64
N GLN A 31 -26.16 13.25 11.49
CA GLN A 31 -24.92 13.50 10.77
C GLN A 31 -24.93 14.94 10.26
N ILE A 32 -24.00 15.76 10.73
CA ILE A 32 -23.78 17.09 10.17
C ILE A 32 -23.08 16.89 8.84
N ARG A 33 -23.76 17.23 7.75
CA ARG A 33 -23.12 17.33 6.45
C ARG A 33 -22.24 18.56 6.45
N GLU A 34 -20.96 18.35 6.17
CA GLU A 34 -20.03 19.43 5.85
C GLU A 34 -20.64 20.33 4.76
N SER A 35 -20.60 21.63 4.98
CA SER A 35 -21.11 22.60 4.00
C SER A 35 -20.21 22.63 2.76
N ASP A 36 -20.77 23.02 1.62
CA ASP A 36 -20.02 23.19 0.36
C ASP A 36 -18.81 24.13 0.56
N ALA A 37 -18.98 25.20 1.34
CA ALA A 37 -17.92 26.16 1.63
C ALA A 37 -16.77 25.56 2.45
N GLU A 38 -17.07 24.73 3.45
CA GLU A 38 -16.06 24.04 4.26
C GLU A 38 -15.28 23.01 3.42
N LEU A 39 -16.00 22.23 2.60
CA LEU A 39 -15.37 21.27 1.70
C LEU A 39 -14.42 21.97 0.71
N ILE A 40 -14.89 23.06 0.08
CA ILE A 40 -14.07 23.88 -0.82
C ILE A 40 -12.83 24.43 -0.09
N GLY A 41 -13.01 24.94 1.12
CA GLY A 41 -11.90 25.44 1.95
C GLY A 41 -10.83 24.37 2.17
N ARG A 42 -11.25 23.19 2.64
CA ARG A 42 -10.34 22.07 2.91
C ARG A 42 -9.67 21.53 1.64
N VAL A 43 -10.39 21.48 0.51
CA VAL A 43 -9.81 21.12 -0.79
C VAL A 43 -8.74 22.12 -1.21
N ASN A 44 -9.00 23.42 -1.08
CA ASN A 44 -8.02 24.45 -1.41
C ASN A 44 -6.79 24.39 -0.49
N ASP A 45 -6.99 24.22 0.82
CA ASP A 45 -5.88 24.07 1.77
C ASP A 45 -4.99 22.86 1.41
N TRP A 46 -5.61 21.73 1.06
CA TRP A 46 -4.88 20.55 0.63
C TRP A 46 -4.11 20.77 -0.68
N LEU A 47 -4.74 21.40 -1.68
CA LEU A 47 -4.11 21.73 -2.95
C LEU A 47 -2.92 22.68 -2.77
N ASP A 48 -3.09 23.73 -1.97
CA ASP A 48 -2.06 24.74 -1.75
C ASP A 48 -0.90 24.17 -0.94
N GLN A 49 -1.18 23.39 0.10
CA GLN A 49 -0.11 22.72 0.85
C GLN A 49 0.62 21.68 -0.01
N GLY A 50 -0.12 20.84 -0.73
CA GLY A 50 0.48 19.82 -1.59
C GLY A 50 1.32 20.43 -2.71
N GLN A 51 0.88 21.55 -3.31
CA GLN A 51 1.67 22.25 -4.32
C GLN A 51 2.94 22.86 -3.71
N ARG A 52 2.87 23.44 -2.51
CA ARG A 52 4.08 23.92 -1.79
C ARG A 52 5.08 22.80 -1.53
N ASP A 53 4.61 21.62 -1.16
CA ASP A 53 5.49 20.46 -0.90
C ASP A 53 6.16 19.97 -2.20
N ILE A 54 5.42 19.95 -3.31
CA ILE A 54 5.98 19.66 -4.65
C ILE A 54 7.07 20.68 -4.99
N ASP A 55 6.74 21.97 -4.93
CA ASP A 55 7.64 23.05 -5.29
C ASP A 55 8.91 23.06 -4.42
N ALA A 56 8.76 22.77 -3.12
CA ALA A 56 9.87 22.63 -2.19
C ALA A 56 10.79 21.45 -2.55
N ALA A 57 10.22 20.29 -2.89
CA ALA A 57 11.02 19.13 -3.33
C ALA A 57 11.78 19.42 -4.63
N LEU A 58 11.13 20.10 -5.58
CA LEU A 58 11.78 20.54 -6.83
C LEU A 58 12.90 21.54 -6.55
N ALA A 59 12.69 22.52 -5.66
CA ALA A 59 13.70 23.48 -5.25
C ALA A 59 14.88 22.82 -4.50
N ALA A 60 14.62 21.73 -3.76
CA ALA A 60 15.64 20.91 -3.11
C ALA A 60 16.44 20.04 -4.09
N GLY A 61 16.09 20.05 -5.39
CA GLY A 61 16.83 19.36 -6.44
C GLY A 61 16.26 18.01 -6.83
N ALA A 62 15.01 17.68 -6.47
CA ALA A 62 14.37 16.47 -6.96
C ALA A 62 14.27 16.50 -8.49
N GLN A 63 14.67 15.39 -9.12
CA GLN A 63 14.70 15.21 -10.58
C GLN A 63 13.69 14.18 -11.07
N PHE A 64 13.10 13.45 -10.14
CA PHE A 64 12.23 12.34 -10.41
C PHE A 64 10.97 12.42 -9.56
N ILE A 65 9.90 11.91 -10.16
CA ILE A 65 8.61 11.66 -9.54
C ILE A 65 8.37 10.15 -9.49
N ILE A 66 7.96 9.67 -8.32
CA ILE A 66 7.65 8.28 -8.05
C ILE A 66 6.13 8.14 -8.04
N ASN A 67 5.61 7.42 -9.03
CA ASN A 67 4.20 7.10 -9.13
C ASN A 67 3.99 5.62 -8.85
N LEU A 68 3.34 5.30 -7.72
CA LEU A 68 3.20 3.94 -7.20
C LEU A 68 4.57 3.27 -6.97
N THR A 69 4.99 2.44 -7.92
CA THR A 69 6.26 1.71 -7.89
C THR A 69 7.21 2.10 -9.03
N LYS A 70 6.82 3.08 -9.87
CA LYS A 70 7.59 3.49 -11.04
C LYS A 70 8.19 4.88 -10.88
N VAL A 71 9.46 5.00 -11.24
CA VAL A 71 10.21 6.25 -11.29
C VAL A 71 10.12 6.85 -12.68
N HIS A 72 9.81 8.14 -12.75
CA HIS A 72 9.75 8.94 -13.97
C HIS A 72 10.53 10.23 -13.81
N THR A 73 11.11 10.75 -14.88
CA THR A 73 11.58 12.14 -14.88
C THR A 73 10.38 13.10 -14.90
N LEU A 74 10.60 14.32 -14.41
CA LEU A 74 9.56 15.35 -14.34
C LEU A 74 8.92 15.68 -15.71
N ASN A 75 9.68 15.52 -16.78
CA ASN A 75 9.21 15.78 -18.16
C ASN A 75 8.45 14.60 -18.80
N CYS A 76 8.24 13.50 -18.08
CA CYS A 76 7.59 12.33 -18.65
C CYS A 76 6.09 12.60 -18.86
N PRO A 77 5.54 12.40 -20.08
CA PRO A 77 4.12 12.67 -20.36
C PRO A 77 3.13 11.90 -19.48
N ALA A 78 3.54 10.74 -18.94
CA ALA A 78 2.69 9.91 -18.10
C ALA A 78 2.46 10.46 -16.68
N VAL A 79 3.26 11.45 -16.26
CA VAL A 79 3.27 11.99 -14.89
C VAL A 79 3.33 13.51 -14.84
N ARG A 80 3.48 14.18 -15.98
CA ARG A 80 3.60 15.64 -16.04
C ARG A 80 2.42 16.35 -15.38
N ASP A 81 1.22 15.83 -15.60
CA ASP A 81 -0.01 16.41 -15.05
C ASP A 81 -0.13 16.18 -13.52
N LYS A 82 0.78 15.40 -12.92
CA LYS A 82 0.89 15.23 -11.46
C LYS A 82 1.77 16.28 -10.79
N LEU A 83 2.40 17.17 -11.57
CA LEU A 83 3.19 18.28 -11.05
C LEU A 83 2.32 19.50 -10.71
N ASP A 84 1.11 19.55 -11.25
CA ASP A 84 0.11 20.58 -10.97
C ASP A 84 -1.16 19.92 -10.44
N LEU A 85 -1.34 19.98 -9.11
CA LEU A 85 -2.47 19.32 -8.45
C LEU A 85 -3.83 19.88 -8.88
N ARG A 86 -3.88 21.14 -9.35
CA ARG A 86 -5.13 21.77 -9.81
C ARG A 86 -5.58 21.28 -11.18
N THR A 87 -4.72 20.54 -11.88
CA THR A 87 -5.08 19.87 -13.14
C THR A 87 -5.41 18.39 -12.94
N MET A 88 -5.11 17.85 -11.77
CA MET A 88 -5.27 16.44 -11.46
C MET A 88 -6.73 16.13 -11.08
N HIS A 89 -7.28 15.03 -11.58
CA HIS A 89 -8.56 14.50 -11.08
C HIS A 89 -8.43 14.10 -9.59
N PRO A 90 -9.42 14.41 -8.73
CA PRO A 90 -10.74 15.00 -9.01
C PRO A 90 -10.78 16.54 -8.91
N PHE A 91 -9.64 17.23 -8.83
CA PHE A 91 -9.56 18.68 -8.56
C PHE A 91 -9.41 19.55 -9.82
N GLY A 92 -9.48 18.92 -11.00
CA GLY A 92 -9.34 19.59 -12.28
C GLY A 92 -10.37 20.70 -12.50
N PRO A 93 -10.15 21.59 -13.49
CA PRO A 93 -11.02 22.74 -13.75
C PRO A 93 -12.46 22.38 -14.16
N GLN A 94 -12.75 21.11 -14.44
CA GLN A 94 -14.07 20.61 -14.81
C GLN A 94 -14.78 19.87 -13.67
N ALA A 95 -14.14 19.77 -12.49
CA ALA A 95 -14.70 19.04 -11.37
C ALA A 95 -15.87 19.78 -10.74
N THR A 96 -16.98 19.06 -10.54
CA THR A 96 -18.11 19.56 -9.76
C THR A 96 -17.94 19.23 -8.28
N LEU A 97 -18.72 19.88 -7.42
CA LEU A 97 -18.73 19.56 -5.99
C LEU A 97 -19.23 18.14 -5.71
N ASP A 98 -20.16 17.64 -6.53
CA ASP A 98 -20.65 16.27 -6.40
C ASP A 98 -19.56 15.26 -6.79
N ASP A 99 -18.79 15.53 -7.85
CA ASP A 99 -17.64 14.70 -8.22
C ASP A 99 -16.59 14.65 -7.10
N LEU A 100 -16.30 15.81 -6.49
CA LEU A 100 -15.36 15.91 -5.37
C LEU A 100 -15.85 15.10 -4.18
N ARG A 101 -17.13 15.21 -3.82
CA ARG A 101 -17.74 14.46 -2.71
C ARG A 101 -17.70 12.96 -2.96
N GLU A 102 -18.18 12.53 -4.13
CA GLU A 102 -18.21 11.12 -4.50
C GLU A 102 -16.80 10.53 -4.47
N HIS A 103 -15.82 11.23 -5.04
CA HIS A 103 -14.44 10.76 -5.05
C HIS A 103 -13.84 10.67 -3.65
N LEU A 104 -13.97 11.73 -2.85
CA LEU A 104 -13.40 11.77 -1.50
C LEU A 104 -14.08 10.76 -0.57
N GLN A 105 -15.37 10.51 -0.73
CA GLN A 105 -16.08 9.49 0.04
C GLN A 105 -15.64 8.07 -0.35
N ALA A 106 -15.42 7.81 -1.65
CA ALA A 106 -15.05 6.48 -2.13
C ALA A 106 -13.57 6.14 -1.95
N PHE A 107 -12.69 7.12 -2.12
CA PHE A 107 -11.23 6.90 -2.22
C PHE A 107 -10.41 7.69 -1.20
N GLY A 108 -11.03 8.63 -0.48
CA GLY A 108 -10.33 9.55 0.41
C GLY A 108 -9.48 10.57 -0.35
N TRP A 109 -8.58 11.21 0.39
CA TRP A 109 -7.64 12.17 -0.17
C TRP A 109 -6.58 11.49 -1.04
N PRO A 110 -6.36 11.97 -2.28
CA PRO A 110 -5.30 11.43 -3.12
C PRO A 110 -3.94 11.50 -2.43
N ARG A 111 -3.13 10.45 -2.57
CA ARG A 111 -1.75 10.48 -2.07
C ARG A 111 -0.89 11.37 -2.96
N LEU A 112 -0.16 12.30 -2.34
CA LEU A 112 0.80 13.13 -3.06
C LEU A 112 1.92 12.27 -3.68
N PRO A 113 2.37 12.62 -4.90
CA PRO A 113 3.52 11.95 -5.49
C PRO A 113 4.77 12.12 -4.62
N GLU A 114 5.62 11.09 -4.59
CA GLU A 114 6.92 11.16 -3.91
C GLU A 114 7.95 11.70 -4.91
N PHE A 115 8.81 12.60 -4.45
CA PHE A 115 9.87 13.22 -5.25
C PHE A 115 11.22 12.83 -4.69
N ALA A 116 12.17 12.63 -5.59
CA ALA A 116 13.51 12.19 -5.20
C ALA A 116 14.58 12.65 -6.19
N THR A 117 15.80 12.71 -5.69
CA THR A 117 17.04 12.82 -6.46
C THR A 117 17.43 11.47 -7.06
N GLU A 118 18.33 11.48 -8.04
CA GLU A 118 18.90 10.23 -8.58
C GLU A 118 19.58 9.39 -7.50
N GLN A 119 20.32 10.05 -6.60
CA GLN A 119 21.07 9.40 -5.53
C GLN A 119 20.13 8.64 -4.59
N GLU A 120 19.01 9.24 -4.17
CA GLU A 120 18.03 8.61 -3.28
C GLU A 120 17.37 7.40 -3.93
N ILE A 121 16.98 7.51 -5.21
CA ILE A 121 16.37 6.40 -5.95
C ILE A 121 17.33 5.23 -6.11
N ASN A 122 18.56 5.53 -6.55
CA ASN A 122 19.59 4.52 -6.79
C ASN A 122 20.08 3.91 -5.47
N ALA A 123 20.08 4.64 -4.36
CA ALA A 123 20.39 4.10 -3.04
C ALA A 123 19.27 3.18 -2.53
N ALA A 124 18.01 3.57 -2.69
CA ALA A 124 16.87 2.81 -2.18
C ALA A 124 16.65 1.49 -2.93
N ARG A 125 16.95 1.44 -4.24
CA ARG A 125 16.76 0.25 -5.12
C ARG A 125 15.39 -0.43 -4.96
N ARG A 126 14.33 0.31 -4.62
CA ARG A 126 13.00 -0.25 -4.33
C ARG A 126 11.99 -0.08 -5.47
N TYR A 127 12.33 0.71 -6.48
CA TYR A 127 11.42 1.13 -7.55
C TYR A 127 11.81 0.58 -8.91
N THR A 128 10.83 0.38 -9.78
CA THR A 128 11.04 0.06 -11.19
C THR A 128 11.22 1.36 -11.96
N ARG A 129 12.16 1.42 -12.91
CA ARG A 129 12.32 2.63 -13.73
C ARG A 129 11.34 2.66 -14.90
N CYS A 130 10.93 3.85 -15.30
CA CYS A 130 10.34 4.04 -16.61
C CYS A 130 11.43 3.92 -17.68
N ARG A 131 11.42 2.85 -18.47
CA ARG A 131 12.43 2.60 -19.53
C ARG A 131 12.50 3.71 -20.58
N ARG A 132 11.43 4.47 -20.78
CA ARG A 132 11.36 5.56 -21.78
C ARG A 132 12.06 6.83 -21.31
N CYS A 133 11.88 7.21 -20.04
CA CYS A 133 12.34 8.51 -19.55
C CYS A 133 13.47 8.43 -18.51
N CYS A 134 13.75 7.25 -17.95
CA CYS A 134 14.77 7.01 -16.94
C CYS A 134 15.77 5.89 -17.33
N PRO A 135 16.43 5.94 -18.49
CA PRO A 135 17.36 4.88 -18.91
C PRO A 135 18.65 4.80 -18.07
N GLY A 136 19.00 5.84 -17.30
CA GLY A 136 20.16 5.86 -16.41
C GLY A 136 19.89 5.38 -14.97
N VAL A 137 18.62 5.37 -14.55
CA VAL A 137 18.23 4.93 -13.20
C VAL A 137 18.38 3.42 -13.08
N LEU A 138 18.85 2.93 -11.94
CA LEU A 138 18.94 1.50 -11.66
C LEU A 138 17.55 0.93 -11.37
N ASP A 139 17.25 -0.23 -11.95
CA ASP A 139 16.02 -0.95 -11.62
C ASP A 139 16.06 -1.48 -10.17
N LYS A 140 14.85 -1.76 -9.67
CA LYS A 140 14.61 -2.39 -8.37
C LYS A 140 15.57 -3.55 -8.14
N ALA A 141 16.15 -3.63 -6.95
CA ALA A 141 16.98 -4.74 -6.55
C ALA A 141 16.21 -6.06 -6.77
N PRO A 142 16.91 -7.13 -7.20
CA PRO A 142 16.32 -8.46 -7.23
C PRO A 142 15.68 -8.75 -5.87
N LYS A 143 14.48 -9.33 -5.89
CA LYS A 143 13.87 -9.80 -4.65
C LYS A 143 14.84 -10.82 -4.06
N ALA A 144 15.30 -10.61 -2.82
CA ALA A 144 16.05 -11.63 -2.11
C ALA A 144 15.28 -12.97 -2.19
N PRO A 145 15.98 -14.12 -2.23
CA PRO A 145 15.32 -15.42 -2.26
C PRO A 145 14.24 -15.47 -1.17
N LEU A 146 13.04 -15.93 -1.53
CA LEU A 146 11.96 -16.05 -0.58
C LEU A 146 12.32 -17.12 0.45
N THR A 147 12.77 -16.69 1.62
CA THR A 147 12.99 -17.58 2.76
C THR A 147 11.73 -17.69 3.61
N THR A 148 11.32 -18.92 3.91
CA THR A 148 10.22 -19.19 4.86
C THR A 148 10.82 -19.45 6.25
N ARG A 149 10.20 -18.93 7.31
CA ARG A 149 10.57 -19.36 8.68
C ARG A 149 10.20 -20.82 8.87
N ALA A 150 11.05 -21.62 9.51
CA ALA A 150 10.78 -23.03 9.76
C ALA A 150 9.43 -23.23 10.47
N GLY A 151 9.12 -22.42 11.49
CA GLY A 151 7.83 -22.48 12.19
C GLY A 151 6.59 -22.19 11.32
N ASN A 152 6.75 -21.61 10.12
CA ASN A 152 5.66 -21.38 9.17
C ASN A 152 5.59 -22.47 8.09
N ILE A 153 6.48 -23.46 8.12
CA ILE A 153 6.45 -24.59 7.19
C ILE A 153 5.39 -25.58 7.67
N GLY A 154 4.59 -26.04 6.72
CA GLY A 154 3.53 -27.00 6.96
C GLY A 154 3.21 -27.76 5.69
N ARG A 155 2.10 -28.50 5.69
CA ARG A 155 1.71 -29.38 4.57
C ARG A 155 1.66 -28.69 3.19
N SER A 156 1.34 -27.41 3.14
CA SER A 156 1.34 -26.62 1.89
C SER A 156 2.70 -26.48 1.21
N HIS A 157 3.78 -26.81 1.92
CA HIS A 157 5.16 -26.77 1.43
C HIS A 157 5.64 -28.13 0.90
N ILE A 158 4.90 -29.22 1.14
CA ILE A 158 5.22 -30.54 0.57
C ILE A 158 5.20 -30.43 -0.97
N GLY A 159 6.18 -31.06 -1.60
CA GLY A 159 6.47 -30.96 -3.03
C GLY A 159 7.28 -29.73 -3.44
N ARG A 160 7.60 -28.80 -2.51
CA ARG A 160 8.58 -27.74 -2.79
C ARG A 160 10.00 -28.28 -2.70
N THR A 161 10.88 -27.75 -3.52
CA THR A 161 12.29 -28.15 -3.56
C THR A 161 13.14 -27.21 -2.72
N ALA A 162 14.10 -27.74 -1.96
CA ALA A 162 15.16 -26.97 -1.30
C ALA A 162 16.51 -27.64 -1.54
N ASP A 163 17.47 -26.89 -2.08
CA ASP A 163 18.76 -27.40 -2.54
C ASP A 163 18.61 -28.61 -3.50
N GLY A 164 17.63 -28.57 -4.40
CA GLY A 164 17.38 -29.62 -5.38
C GLY A 164 16.64 -30.86 -4.85
N ARG A 165 16.24 -30.89 -3.57
CA ARG A 165 15.53 -32.02 -2.94
C ARG A 165 14.07 -31.68 -2.67
N ALA A 166 13.14 -32.56 -3.04
CA ALA A 166 11.72 -32.32 -2.85
C ALA A 166 11.31 -32.65 -1.40
N LEU A 167 10.62 -31.73 -0.75
CA LEU A 167 10.08 -31.93 0.60
C LEU A 167 8.90 -32.92 0.54
N GLU A 168 8.98 -34.05 1.23
CA GLU A 168 7.92 -35.07 1.26
C GLU A 168 7.02 -34.95 2.49
N TRP A 169 7.59 -34.59 3.64
CA TRP A 169 6.82 -34.45 4.87
C TRP A 169 7.43 -33.39 5.79
N VAL A 170 6.58 -32.89 6.68
CA VAL A 170 6.92 -31.88 7.68
C VAL A 170 6.41 -32.39 9.02
N ARG A 171 7.28 -32.37 10.04
CA ARG A 171 6.92 -32.70 11.42
C ARG A 171 7.23 -31.51 12.30
N LEU A 172 6.20 -30.96 12.94
CA LEU A 172 6.35 -29.92 13.94
C LEU A 172 6.78 -30.58 15.25
N GLU A 173 7.92 -30.14 15.78
CA GLU A 173 8.42 -30.52 17.09
C GLU A 173 8.17 -29.39 18.09
N ARG A 174 8.31 -29.70 19.38
CA ARG A 174 8.12 -28.71 20.44
C ARG A 174 9.04 -27.49 20.27
N ASP A 175 10.28 -27.73 19.89
CA ASP A 175 11.33 -26.71 19.83
C ASP A 175 11.82 -26.43 18.39
N GLY A 176 11.15 -27.00 17.37
CA GLY A 176 11.62 -26.89 16.00
C GLY A 176 10.71 -27.57 14.97
N VAL A 177 11.26 -27.73 13.76
CA VAL A 177 10.59 -28.42 12.66
C VAL A 177 11.57 -29.39 12.02
N GLU A 178 11.11 -30.62 11.79
CA GLU A 178 11.83 -31.60 10.97
C GLU A 178 11.22 -31.69 9.58
N LEU A 179 12.09 -31.69 8.59
CA LEU A 179 11.76 -31.79 7.17
C LEU A 179 12.36 -33.07 6.59
N GLY A 180 11.53 -33.93 6.02
CA GLY A 180 11.98 -35.12 5.29
C GLY A 180 11.90 -34.92 3.79
N PHE A 181 12.98 -35.26 3.10
CA PHE A 181 13.13 -35.07 1.66
C PHE A 181 13.07 -36.40 0.90
N ASP A 182 12.83 -36.31 -0.41
CA ASP A 182 12.72 -37.43 -1.36
C ASP A 182 13.98 -38.28 -1.50
N ASP A 183 15.14 -37.72 -1.18
CA ASP A 183 16.41 -38.44 -1.08
C ASP A 183 16.58 -39.23 0.23
N GLY A 184 15.56 -39.21 1.10
CA GLY A 184 15.57 -39.86 2.42
C GLY A 184 16.29 -39.05 3.50
N THR A 185 16.82 -37.87 3.19
CA THR A 185 17.46 -37.02 4.20
C THR A 185 16.43 -36.33 5.09
N VAL A 186 16.82 -36.10 6.35
CA VAL A 186 16.01 -35.39 7.33
C VAL A 186 16.84 -34.24 7.89
N HIS A 187 16.26 -33.04 7.88
CA HIS A 187 16.88 -31.84 8.45
C HIS A 187 16.00 -31.26 9.54
N ALA A 188 16.59 -30.98 10.71
CA ALA A 188 15.93 -30.34 11.83
C ALA A 188 16.32 -28.86 11.87
N PHE A 189 15.33 -27.99 12.13
CA PHE A 189 15.50 -26.55 12.16
C PHE A 189 14.83 -25.95 13.40
N ASP A 190 15.48 -24.97 14.02
CA ASP A 190 14.83 -24.12 15.02
C ASP A 190 13.70 -23.31 14.38
N LEU A 191 12.65 -22.98 15.14
CA LEU A 191 11.46 -22.29 14.62
C LEU A 191 11.75 -20.98 13.89
N ASP A 192 12.80 -20.26 14.30
CA ASP A 192 13.23 -18.99 13.70
C ASP A 192 14.18 -19.15 12.51
N ALA A 193 14.66 -20.37 12.24
CA ALA A 193 15.53 -20.65 11.11
C ALA A 193 14.82 -20.29 9.79
N ARG A 194 15.60 -19.78 8.84
CA ARG A 194 15.11 -19.34 7.53
C ARG A 194 15.52 -20.37 6.49
N ILE A 195 14.53 -20.99 5.87
CA ILE A 195 14.74 -22.01 4.84
C ILE A 195 14.44 -21.39 3.49
N GLN A 196 15.42 -21.47 2.60
CA GLN A 196 15.28 -21.05 1.22
C GLN A 196 14.76 -22.22 0.40
N PHE A 197 13.58 -22.05 -0.20
CA PHE A 197 13.10 -22.98 -1.21
C PHE A 197 13.56 -22.52 -2.59
N ASP A 198 13.78 -23.48 -3.46
CA ASP A 198 14.10 -23.23 -4.85
C ASP A 198 12.94 -22.48 -5.55
N PRO A 199 13.25 -21.65 -6.56
CA PRO A 199 12.22 -21.01 -7.35
C PRO A 199 11.32 -22.06 -8.00
N LYS A 200 10.00 -21.83 -8.02
CA LYS A 200 9.08 -22.67 -8.79
C LYS A 200 9.53 -22.64 -10.25
N SER A 201 9.84 -23.80 -10.83
CA SER A 201 10.10 -23.92 -12.26
C SER A 201 8.86 -23.42 -13.02
N PRO A 202 9.02 -22.54 -14.03
CA PRO A 202 7.89 -22.11 -14.84
C PRO A 202 7.28 -23.34 -15.54
N GLY A 203 6.11 -23.79 -15.07
CA GLY A 203 5.41 -24.98 -15.57
C GLY A 203 5.11 -26.07 -14.53
N SER A 204 5.64 -26.00 -13.31
CA SER A 204 5.27 -26.96 -12.26
C SER A 204 3.91 -26.59 -11.66
N HIS A 205 2.83 -27.18 -12.19
CA HIS A 205 1.56 -27.23 -11.49
C HIS A 205 1.76 -28.04 -10.20
N GLN A 206 1.45 -27.44 -9.04
CA GLN A 206 1.29 -28.24 -7.82
C GLN A 206 0.10 -29.18 -8.05
N PRO A 207 0.21 -30.48 -7.72
CA PRO A 207 -0.96 -31.33 -7.61
C PRO A 207 -1.87 -30.71 -6.55
N ASP A 208 -3.13 -30.51 -6.93
CA ASP A 208 -4.17 -29.99 -6.06
C ASP A 208 -4.49 -31.06 -5.02
N PHE A 209 -3.84 -31.01 -3.86
CA PHE A 209 -4.23 -31.82 -2.72
C PHE A 209 -5.50 -31.18 -2.15
N GLY A 210 -6.63 -31.62 -2.72
CA GLY A 210 -7.96 -31.18 -2.36
C GLY A 210 -8.13 -31.05 -0.85
N SER A 211 -8.71 -29.93 -0.44
CA SER A 211 -9.09 -29.67 0.95
C SER A 211 -10.11 -30.71 1.37
N ILE A 212 -9.72 -31.65 2.23
CA ILE A 212 -10.65 -32.52 2.94
C ILE A 212 -11.07 -31.76 4.19
N HIS A 213 -12.33 -31.32 4.21
CA HIS A 213 -13.02 -30.72 5.36
C HIS A 213 -13.24 -31.72 6.49
#